data_AF-A0A7C1FM13-F1
#
_entry.id   AF-A0A7C1FM13-F1
#
_cell.length_a   1.000
_cell.length_b   1.000
_cell.length_c   1.000
_cell.angle_alpha   90.00
_cell.angle_beta   90.00
_cell.angle_gamma   90.00
#
_symmetry.space_group_name_H-M   'P 1'
#
loop_
_entity.id
_entity.type
_entity.pdbx_description
1 polymer ?
#
loop_
_entity_poly.entity_id
_entity_poly.type
_entity_poly.pdbx_seq_one_letter_code
_entity_poly.pdbx_strand_id
1 'polypeptide(L)'
;MVSSPDRRIAQLASAQLWRTAVASADSRQLDSWAETIELMPEGLRAGPLYVLGMAQLQNKQWECAALSLLRVAIVYRQDRSLAAQSLLEAARGLEQASQSAEAARLYHELLREYPEQARAAAEAQSRLEELRQSLR
;
A
#
# COMPACT_ATOMS: atom_id res chain seq x y z
N MET A 1 -18.47 -24.22 22.56
CA MET A 1 -18.04 -22.83 22.38
C MET A 1 -17.52 -22.65 20.96
N VAL A 2 -18.37 -22.24 20.02
CA VAL A 2 -17.97 -21.99 18.62
C VAL A 2 -17.43 -20.56 18.55
N SER A 3 -16.11 -20.40 18.65
CA SER A 3 -15.43 -19.10 18.53
C SER A 3 -15.49 -18.65 17.07
N SER A 4 -16.40 -17.73 16.75
CA SER A 4 -17.01 -17.63 15.42
C SER A 4 -16.05 -17.16 14.30
N PRO A 5 -15.77 -18.00 13.29
CA PRO A 5 -15.37 -17.59 11.95
C PRO A 5 -16.15 -16.40 11.36
N ASP A 6 -17.38 -16.09 11.83
CA ASP A 6 -18.17 -14.93 11.37
C ASP A 6 -17.47 -13.58 11.55
N ARG A 7 -16.76 -13.36 12.66
CA ARG A 7 -16.19 -12.02 12.92
C ARG A 7 -15.07 -11.69 11.96
N ARG A 8 -14.22 -12.68 11.65
CA ARG A 8 -13.12 -12.53 10.69
C ARG A 8 -13.66 -12.34 9.27
N ILE A 9 -14.67 -13.12 8.89
CA ILE A 9 -15.34 -12.99 7.60
C ILE A 9 -16.01 -11.62 7.48
N ALA A 10 -16.72 -11.16 8.51
CA ALA A 10 -17.36 -9.85 8.53
C ALA A 10 -16.33 -8.71 8.39
N GLN A 11 -15.22 -8.77 9.13
CA GLN A 11 -14.14 -7.76 9.02
C GLN A 11 -13.53 -7.71 7.62
N LEU A 12 -13.26 -8.87 7.01
CA LEU A 12 -12.76 -8.94 5.63
C LEU A 12 -13.81 -8.45 4.63
N ALA A 13 -15.08 -8.80 4.80
CA ALA A 13 -16.17 -8.34 3.94
C ALA A 13 -16.34 -6.82 4.01
N SER A 14 -16.25 -6.22 5.19
CA SER A 14 -16.23 -4.76 5.35
C SER A 14 -15.06 -4.13 4.59
N ALA A 15 -13.86 -4.70 4.68
CA ALA A 15 -12.71 -4.22 3.93
C ALA A 15 -12.85 -4.37 2.41
N GLN A 16 -13.58 -5.39 1.93
CA GLN A 16 -13.89 -5.51 0.50
C GLN A 16 -14.79 -4.36 0.02
N LEU A 17 -15.72 -3.89 0.84
CA LEU A 17 -16.54 -2.72 0.51
C LEU A 17 -15.70 -1.44 0.40
N TRP A 18 -14.61 -1.31 1.15
CA TRP A 18 -13.73 -0.14 1.05
C TRP A 18 -13.06 -0.03 -0.32
N ARG A 19 -12.80 -1.15 -1.01
CA ARG A 19 -12.21 -1.15 -2.36
C ARG A 19 -13.06 -0.37 -3.36
N THR A 20 -14.38 -0.42 -3.24
CA THR A 20 -15.30 0.32 -4.12
C THR A 20 -15.41 1.79 -3.75
N ALA A 21 -15.03 2.16 -2.52
CA ALA A 21 -15.08 3.51 -1.99
C ALA A 21 -13.73 4.26 -2.09
N VAL A 22 -12.65 3.64 -2.57
CA VAL A 22 -11.29 4.24 -2.63
C VAL A 22 -11.28 5.64 -3.26
N ALA A 23 -12.07 5.87 -4.31
CA ALA A 23 -12.10 7.15 -5.03
C ALA A 23 -12.99 8.22 -4.37
N SER A 24 -13.87 7.84 -3.45
CA SER A 24 -14.89 8.72 -2.86
C SER A 24 -14.79 8.88 -1.34
N ALA A 25 -13.99 8.05 -0.67
CA ALA A 25 -13.80 8.11 0.77
C ALA A 25 -13.13 9.42 1.20
N ASP A 26 -13.70 10.10 2.20
CA ASP A 26 -13.12 11.30 2.82
C ASP A 26 -12.12 10.94 3.94
N SER A 27 -11.38 11.94 4.42
CA SER A 27 -10.35 11.72 5.45
C SER A 27 -10.90 11.10 6.75
N ARG A 28 -12.13 11.44 7.18
CA ARG A 28 -12.74 10.87 8.39
C ARG A 28 -13.04 9.38 8.20
N GLN A 29 -13.47 8.99 6.99
CA GLN A 29 -13.67 7.58 6.66
C GLN A 29 -12.34 6.83 6.67
N LEU A 30 -11.26 7.43 6.17
CA LEU A 30 -9.93 6.82 6.18
C LEU A 30 -9.40 6.62 7.61
N ASP A 31 -9.60 7.59 8.51
CA ASP A 31 -9.24 7.46 9.93
C ASP A 31 -9.99 6.29 10.58
N SER A 32 -11.30 6.18 10.32
CA SER A 32 -12.12 5.07 10.80
C SER A 32 -11.68 3.71 10.25
N TRP A 33 -11.25 3.65 8.98
CA TRP A 33 -10.68 2.43 8.41
C TRP A 33 -9.37 2.06 9.10
N ALA A 34 -8.49 3.03 9.33
CA ALA A 34 -7.21 2.82 10.03
C ALA A 34 -7.43 2.25 11.44
N GLU A 35 -8.34 2.84 12.22
CA GLU A 35 -8.71 2.33 13.55
C GLU A 35 -9.26 0.90 13.48
N THR A 36 -10.13 0.63 12.51
CA THR A 36 -10.72 -0.71 12.32
C THR A 36 -9.65 -1.74 12.01
N ILE A 37 -8.68 -1.40 11.16
CA ILE A 37 -7.54 -2.25 10.79
C ILE A 37 -6.68 -2.60 12.02
N GLU A 38 -6.43 -1.63 12.90
CA GLU A 38 -5.67 -1.88 14.13
C GLU A 38 -6.34 -2.89 15.07
N LEU A 39 -7.66 -3.02 14.99
CA LEU A 39 -8.43 -3.98 15.78
C LEU A 39 -8.58 -5.35 15.08
N MET A 40 -8.14 -5.50 13.83
CA MET A 40 -8.18 -6.79 13.13
C MET A 40 -7.04 -7.70 13.61
N PRO A 41 -7.23 -9.04 13.58
CA PRO A 41 -6.12 -9.98 13.70
C PRO A 41 -5.04 -9.69 12.66
N GLU A 42 -3.76 -9.77 13.04
CA GLU A 42 -2.62 -9.38 12.19
C GLU A 42 -2.65 -10.01 10.79
N GLY A 43 -2.94 -11.31 10.71
CA GLY A 43 -3.01 -12.06 9.44
C GLY A 43 -4.12 -11.60 8.49
N LEU A 44 -5.02 -10.71 8.92
CA LEU A 44 -6.09 -10.15 8.08
C LEU A 44 -5.80 -8.73 7.58
N ARG A 45 -4.76 -8.05 8.10
CA ARG A 45 -4.58 -6.60 7.87
C ARG A 45 -3.94 -6.26 6.53
N ALA A 46 -3.22 -7.18 5.88
CA ALA A 46 -2.44 -6.89 4.66
C ALA A 46 -3.30 -6.24 3.55
N GLY A 47 -4.40 -6.90 3.17
CA GLY A 47 -5.33 -6.37 2.17
C GLY A 47 -5.97 -5.04 2.58
N PRO A 48 -6.59 -4.94 3.77
CA PRO A 48 -7.12 -3.68 4.29
C PRO A 48 -6.12 -2.52 4.33
N LEU A 49 -4.88 -2.76 4.76
CA LEU A 49 -3.80 -1.75 4.78
C LEU A 49 -3.47 -1.28 3.36
N TYR A 50 -3.40 -2.19 2.39
CA TYR A 50 -3.22 -1.83 1.00
C TYR A 50 -4.35 -0.92 0.51
N VAL A 51 -5.60 -1.27 0.78
CA VAL A 51 -6.78 -0.47 0.38
C VAL A 51 -6.76 0.90 1.03
N LEU A 52 -6.43 0.99 2.32
CA LEU A 52 -6.25 2.27 3.02
C LEU A 52 -5.18 3.12 2.33
N GLY A 53 -4.02 2.55 2.04
CA GLY A 53 -2.93 3.23 1.35
C GLY A 53 -3.36 3.77 -0.02
N MET A 54 -4.07 2.97 -0.81
CA MET A 54 -4.60 3.42 -2.11
C MET A 54 -5.59 4.58 -1.97
N ALA A 55 -6.47 4.55 -0.97
CA ALA A 55 -7.43 5.63 -0.73
C ALA A 55 -6.75 6.90 -0.20
N GLN A 56 -5.70 6.76 0.61
CA GLN A 56 -4.84 7.86 1.05
C GLN A 56 -4.14 8.53 -0.14
N LEU A 57 -3.64 7.76 -1.12
CA LEU A 57 -3.12 8.32 -2.38
C LEU A 57 -4.19 9.14 -3.11
N GLN A 58 -5.42 8.63 -3.26
CA GLN A 58 -6.49 9.40 -3.89
C GLN A 58 -6.81 10.70 -3.14
N ASN A 59 -6.69 10.68 -1.81
CA ASN A 59 -6.90 11.84 -0.94
C ASN A 59 -5.67 12.76 -0.83
N LYS A 60 -4.61 12.51 -1.61
CA LYS A 60 -3.35 13.29 -1.55
C LYS A 60 -2.65 13.25 -0.19
N GLN A 61 -2.95 12.25 0.64
CA GLN A 61 -2.28 12.00 1.91
C GLN A 61 -1.03 11.15 1.66
N TRP A 62 -0.06 11.74 0.97
CA TRP A 62 1.07 11.02 0.36
C TRP A 62 1.93 10.26 1.36
N GLU A 63 2.32 10.90 2.46
CA GLU A 63 3.14 10.27 3.49
C GLU A 63 2.37 9.18 4.24
N CYS A 64 1.09 9.43 4.56
CA CYS A 64 0.23 8.44 5.19
C CYS A 64 0.06 7.21 4.30
N ALA A 65 -0.14 7.41 3.00
CA ALA A 65 -0.21 6.33 2.03
C ALA A 65 1.08 5.50 2.00
N ALA A 66 2.23 6.18 1.92
CA ALA A 66 3.53 5.51 1.94
C ALA A 66 3.71 4.67 3.20
N LEU A 67 3.34 5.18 4.38
CA LEU A 67 3.41 4.42 5.65
C LEU A 67 2.52 3.17 5.63
N SER A 68 1.25 3.30 5.22
CA SER A 68 0.32 2.18 5.13
C SER A 68 0.83 1.09 4.18
N LEU A 69 1.33 1.48 3.02
CA LEU A 69 1.81 0.59 1.97
C LEU A 69 3.17 -0.05 2.33
N LEU A 70 4.08 0.69 2.96
CA LEU A 70 5.34 0.14 3.45
C LEU A 70 5.11 -0.90 4.53
N ARG A 71 4.12 -0.70 5.41
CA ARG A 71 3.74 -1.72 6.40
C ARG A 71 3.28 -3.01 5.71
N VAL A 72 2.59 -2.92 4.57
CA VAL A 72 2.25 -4.10 3.76
C VAL A 72 3.52 -4.79 3.25
N ALA A 73 4.41 -4.03 2.59
CA ALA A 73 5.63 -4.56 1.98
C ALA A 73 6.61 -5.18 2.98
N ILE A 74 6.69 -4.64 4.20
CA ILE A 74 7.64 -5.08 5.24
C ILE A 74 7.07 -6.24 6.06
N VAL A 75 5.84 -6.12 6.56
CA VAL A 75 5.25 -7.10 7.51
C VAL A 75 4.72 -8.33 6.78
N TYR A 76 4.18 -8.16 5.57
CA TYR A 76 3.49 -9.22 4.82
C TYR A 76 4.26 -9.66 3.57
N ARG A 77 5.60 -9.60 3.63
CA ARG A 77 6.53 -9.92 2.54
C ARG A 77 6.35 -11.31 1.91
N GLN A 78 5.71 -12.25 2.61
CA GLN A 78 5.38 -13.59 2.10
C GLN A 78 4.37 -13.54 0.96
N ASP A 79 3.46 -12.55 0.96
CA ASP A 79 2.60 -12.26 -0.18
C ASP A 79 3.38 -11.37 -1.16
N ARG A 80 4.26 -12.00 -1.93
CA ARG A 80 5.23 -11.29 -2.77
C ARG A 80 4.59 -10.36 -3.79
N SER A 81 3.44 -10.75 -4.35
CA SER A 81 2.74 -9.92 -5.33
C SER A 81 2.19 -8.65 -4.66
N LEU A 82 1.53 -8.81 -3.52
CA LEU A 82 1.00 -7.66 -2.76
C LEU A 82 2.13 -6.78 -2.21
N ALA A 83 3.21 -7.38 -1.71
CA ALA A 83 4.35 -6.65 -1.17
C ALA A 83 5.06 -5.81 -2.25
N ALA A 84 5.32 -6.38 -3.43
CA ALA A 84 5.92 -5.65 -4.54
C ALA A 84 5.03 -4.49 -5.02
N GLN A 85 3.73 -4.74 -5.18
CA GLN A 85 2.79 -3.68 -5.56
C GLN A 85 2.72 -2.58 -4.50
N SER A 86 2.71 -2.94 -3.21
CA SER A 86 2.68 -1.95 -2.12
C SER A 86 3.95 -1.10 -2.10
N LEU A 87 5.11 -1.70 -2.36
CA LEU A 87 6.38 -0.99 -2.42
C LEU A 87 6.41 0.01 -3.60
N LEU A 88 5.86 -0.38 -4.76
CA LEU A 88 5.71 0.51 -5.91
C LEU A 88 4.82 1.71 -5.59
N GLU A 89 3.63 1.47 -5.02
CA GLU A 89 2.68 2.53 -4.71
C GLU A 89 3.18 3.42 -3.55
N ALA A 90 3.92 2.87 -2.59
CA ALA A 90 4.57 3.67 -1.55
C ALA A 90 5.61 4.62 -2.15
N ALA A 91 6.44 4.14 -3.07
CA ALA A 91 7.42 4.96 -3.77
C ALA A 91 6.76 6.09 -4.55
N ARG A 92 5.63 5.82 -5.22
CA ARG A 92 4.82 6.85 -5.89
C ARG A 92 4.29 7.90 -4.96
N GLY A 93 3.77 7.48 -3.79
CA GLY A 93 3.36 8.41 -2.74
C GLY A 93 4.51 9.34 -2.35
N LEU A 94 5.70 8.79 -2.12
CA LEU A 94 6.89 9.60 -1.80
C LEU A 94 7.31 10.54 -2.93
N GLU A 95 7.20 10.15 -4.20
CA GLU A 95 7.42 11.07 -5.32
C GLU A 95 6.44 12.25 -5.30
N GLN A 96 5.15 12.00 -5.05
CA GLN A 96 4.13 13.07 -4.94
C GLN A 96 4.39 13.96 -3.72
N ALA A 97 5.00 13.43 -2.67
CA ALA A 97 5.48 14.17 -1.50
C ALA A 97 6.82 14.91 -1.75
N SER A 98 7.35 14.92 -2.98
CA SER A 98 8.66 15.49 -3.33
C SER A 98 9.86 14.82 -2.63
N GLN A 99 9.70 13.60 -2.13
CA GLN A 99 10.72 12.78 -1.49
C GLN A 99 11.36 11.81 -2.50
N SER A 100 11.92 12.37 -3.57
CA SER A 100 12.41 11.60 -4.72
C SER A 100 13.58 10.66 -4.38
N ALA A 101 14.40 11.01 -3.38
CA ALA A 101 15.52 10.16 -2.96
C ALA A 101 15.02 8.88 -2.27
N GLU A 102 14.03 9.01 -1.40
CA GLU A 102 13.37 7.91 -0.71
C GLU A 102 12.58 7.05 -1.70
N ALA A 103 11.84 7.66 -2.62
CA ALA A 103 11.16 6.94 -3.70
C ALA A 103 12.12 6.09 -4.54
N ALA A 104 13.25 6.66 -4.95
CA ALA A 104 14.28 5.94 -5.71
C ALA A 104 14.85 4.74 -4.95
N ARG A 105 15.02 4.84 -3.62
CA ARG A 105 15.45 3.70 -2.79
C ARG A 105 14.41 2.57 -2.81
N LEU A 106 13.13 2.90 -2.68
CA LEU A 106 12.06 1.89 -2.72
C LEU A 106 11.95 1.21 -4.10
N TYR A 107 12.10 1.96 -5.20
CA TYR A 107 12.15 1.36 -6.53
C TYR A 107 13.35 0.42 -6.71
N HIS A 108 14.52 0.80 -6.21
CA HIS A 108 15.69 -0.09 -6.21
C HIS A 108 15.48 -1.35 -5.38
N GLU A 109 14.86 -1.21 -4.21
CA GLU A 109 14.49 -2.36 -3.36
C GLU A 109 13.51 -3.29 -4.09
N LEU A 110 12.50 -2.74 -4.77
CA LEU A 110 11.54 -3.52 -5.55
C LEU A 110 12.25 -4.35 -6.63
N LEU A 111 13.13 -3.73 -7.41
CA LEU A 111 13.89 -4.40 -8.47
C LEU A 111 14.82 -5.49 -7.92
N ARG A 112 15.30 -5.35 -6.68
CA ARG A 112 16.21 -6.31 -6.05
C ARG A 112 15.47 -7.47 -5.39
N GLU A 113 14.42 -7.18 -4.63
CA GLU A 113 13.72 -8.16 -3.79
C GLU A 113 12.58 -8.88 -4.52
N TYR A 114 12.00 -8.25 -5.55
CA TYR A 114 10.84 -8.77 -6.29
C TYR A 114 11.03 -8.74 -7.82
N PRO A 115 12.19 -9.15 -8.38
CA PRO A 115 12.42 -9.11 -9.82
C PRO A 115 11.45 -10.00 -10.62
N GLU A 116 10.86 -11.02 -9.99
CA GLU A 116 9.87 -11.90 -10.62
C GLU A 116 8.51 -11.23 -10.84
N GLN A 117 8.23 -10.11 -10.16
CA GLN A 117 6.99 -9.36 -10.30
C GLN A 117 7.10 -8.41 -11.49
N ALA A 118 7.18 -8.99 -12.70
CA ALA A 118 7.58 -8.32 -13.94
C ALA A 118 6.90 -6.97 -14.19
N ARG A 119 5.59 -6.86 -13.92
CA ARG A 119 4.85 -5.59 -14.09
C ARG A 119 5.34 -4.51 -13.13
N ALA A 120 5.39 -4.80 -11.83
CA ALA A 120 5.82 -3.83 -10.82
C ALA A 120 7.30 -3.47 -11.00
N ALA A 121 8.14 -4.45 -11.38
CA ALA A 121 9.55 -4.24 -11.69
C ALA A 121 9.74 -3.31 -12.91
N ALA A 122 9.05 -3.56 -14.02
CA ALA A 122 9.13 -2.70 -15.20
C ALA A 122 8.70 -1.25 -14.90
N GLU A 123 7.64 -1.08 -14.11
CA GLU A 123 7.12 0.22 -13.71
C GLU A 123 8.11 0.96 -12.78
N ALA A 124 8.70 0.28 -11.80
CA ALA A 124 9.75 0.83 -10.95
C ALA A 124 10.98 1.28 -11.75
N GLN A 125 11.38 0.49 -12.76
CA GLN A 125 12.49 0.86 -13.64
C GLN A 125 12.19 2.14 -14.44
N SER A 126 11.01 2.23 -15.06
CA SER A 126 10.58 3.43 -15.79
C SER A 126 10.61 4.67 -14.90
N ARG A 127 10.07 4.58 -13.68
CA ARG A 127 10.05 5.70 -12.72
C ARG A 127 11.46 6.12 -12.28
N LEU A 128 12.37 5.18 -12.07
CA LEU A 128 13.77 5.50 -11.77
C LEU A 128 14.46 6.25 -12.90
N GLU A 129 14.18 5.88 -14.15
CA GLU A 129 14.72 6.57 -15.32
C GLU A 129 14.18 8.00 -15.43
N GLU A 130 12.88 8.20 -15.22
CA GLU A 130 12.24 9.52 -15.16
C GLU A 130 12.83 10.42 -14.06
N LEU A 131 13.00 9.88 -12.83
CA LEU A 131 13.59 10.62 -11.71
C LEU A 131 15.05 11.02 -11.98
N ARG A 132 15.83 10.19 -12.69
CA ARG A 132 17.20 10.54 -13.07
C ARG A 132 17.26 11.65 -14.10
N GLN A 133 16.28 11.72 -15.00
CA GLN A 133 16.21 12.75 -16.03
C GLN A 133 15.76 14.09 -15.45
N SER A 134 14.86 14.11 -14.47
CA SER A 134 14.37 15.35 -13.83
C SER A 134 15.41 16.03 -12.91
N LEU A 135 16.45 15.30 -12.50
CA LEU A 135 17.55 15.80 -11.67
C LEU A 135 18.75 16.34 -12.48
N ARG A 136 18.70 16.28 -13.81
CA ARG A 136 19.71 16.85 -14.72
C ARG A 136 19.32 18.25 -15.18
#